data_AF-A0A814G3W9-F1
#
_entry.id   AF-A0A814G3W9-F1
#
_cell.length_a   1.000
_cell.length_b   1.000
_cell.length_c   1.000
_cell.angle_alpha   90.00
_cell.angle_beta   90.00
_cell.angle_gamma   90.00
#
_symmetry.space_group_name_H-M   'P 1'
#
loop_
_entity.id
_entity.type
_entity.pdbx_description
1 polymer ?
#
loop_
_entity_poly.entity_id
_entity_poly.type
_entity_poly.pdbx_seq_one_letter_code
_entity_poly.pdbx_strand_id
1 'polypeptide(L)' 'MDRRILALIYLAHASDVLENAFTSLSDEDYEVVMKHVRELLDLDPHQESSKHDPKIETMWAVVSAFNK' A
#
# COMPACT_ATOMS: atom_id res chain seq x y z
N MET A 1 0.00 6.60 9.55
CA MET A 1 -1.14 6.24 8.70
C MET A 1 -1.99 5.21 9.44
N ASP A 2 -3.32 5.21 9.30
CA ASP A 2 -4.14 4.13 9.86
C ASP A 2 -3.79 2.81 9.15
N ARG A 3 -3.54 1.74 9.93
CA ARG A 3 -3.20 0.40 9.44
C ARG A 3 -4.27 -0.15 8.49
N ARG A 4 -5.54 0.18 8.72
CA ARG A 4 -6.65 -0.23 7.84
C ARG A 4 -6.57 0.42 6.47
N ILE A 5 -6.21 1.70 6.42
CA ILE A 5 -6.05 2.44 5.17
C ILE A 5 -4.84 1.92 4.41
N LEU A 6 -3.72 1.66 5.10
CA LEU A 6 -2.54 1.08 4.50
C LEU A 6 -2.83 -0.29 3.87
N ALA A 7 -3.47 -1.20 4.61
CA ALA A 7 -3.87 -2.50 4.10
C ALA A 7 -4.82 -2.41 2.89
N LEU A 8 -5.77 -1.46 2.93
CA LEU A 8 -6.68 -1.21 1.81
C LEU A 8 -5.93 -0.80 0.54
N ILE A 9 -4.93 0.09 0.64
CA ILE A 9 -4.14 0.55 -0.51
C ILE A 9 -3.41 -0.64 -1.15
N TYR A 10 -2.71 -1.47 -0.37
CA TYR A 10 -2.00 -2.65 -0.89
C TYR A 10 -2.96 -3.65 -1.57
N LEU A 11 -4.07 -3.98 -0.92
CA LEU A 11 -5.04 -4.94 -1.46
C LEU A 11 -5.75 -4.40 -2.70
N ALA A 12 -6.10 -3.11 -2.72
CA ALA A 12 -6.70 -2.47 -3.88
C ALA A 12 -5.72 -2.41 -5.06
N HIS A 13 -4.43 -2.18 -4.79
CA HIS A 13 -3.39 -2.23 -5.81
C HIS A 13 -3.24 -3.65 -6.36
N ALA A 14 -3.08 -4.65 -5.50
CA ALA A 14 -2.94 -6.06 -5.90
C ALA A 14 -4.19 -6.64 -6.60
N SER A 15 -5.34 -5.97 -6.47
CA SER A 15 -6.59 -6.35 -7.14
C SER A 15 -6.87 -5.53 -8.40
N ASP A 16 -5.95 -4.68 -8.84
CA ASP A 16 -6.09 -3.78 -10.00
C ASP A 16 -7.32 -2.85 -9.94
N VAL A 17 -7.76 -2.47 -8.73
CA VAL A 17 -8.91 -1.57 -8.53
C VAL A 17 -8.53 -0.22 -7.94
N LEU A 18 -7.27 -0.03 -7.54
CA LEU A 18 -6.82 1.22 -6.94
C LEU A 18 -6.91 2.40 -7.93
N GLU A 19 -6.63 2.17 -9.21
CA GLU A 19 -6.71 3.23 -10.24
C GLU A 19 -8.12 3.82 -10.39
N ASN A 20 -9.17 3.02 -10.11
CA ASN A 20 -10.56 3.50 -10.15
C ASN A 20 -10.83 4.63 -9.16
N ALA A 21 -10.08 4.68 -8.05
CA ALA A 21 -10.18 5.77 -7.09
C ALA A 21 -9.47 7.05 -7.56
N PHE A 22 -8.58 6.94 -8.54
CA PHE A 22 -7.75 8.05 -9.01
C PHE A 22 -8.31 8.71 -10.27
N THR A 23 -9.30 8.11 -10.94
CA THR A 23 -9.89 8.65 -12.18
C THR A 23 -10.57 10.01 -12.01
N SER A 24 -10.93 10.40 -10.78
CA SER A 24 -11.55 11.70 -10.48
C SER A 24 -10.54 12.77 -10.06
N LEU A 25 -9.25 12.45 -10.00
CA LEU A 25 -8.20 13.39 -9.60
C LEU A 25 -7.78 14.29 -10.76
N SER A 26 -7.19 15.44 -10.43
CA SER A 26 -6.48 16.25 -11.41
C SER A 26 -5.18 15.55 -11.84
N ASP A 27 -4.63 15.89 -13.00
CA ASP A 27 -3.37 15.30 -13.48
C ASP A 27 -2.22 15.52 -12.48
N GLU A 28 -2.17 16.70 -11.85
CA GLU A 28 -1.17 17.03 -10.82
C GLU A 28 -1.31 16.14 -9.58
N ASP A 29 -2.54 15.95 -9.09
CA ASP A 29 -2.81 15.10 -7.92
C ASP A 29 -2.56 13.62 -8.24
N TYR A 30 -2.89 13.19 -9.45
CA TYR A 30 -2.65 11.82 -9.92
C TYR A 30 -1.16 11.48 -9.86
N GLU A 31 -0.29 12.36 -10.39
CA GLU A 31 1.17 12.15 -10.34
C GLU A 31 1.68 12.04 -8.90
N VAL A 32 1.21 12.93 -8.01
CA VAL A 32 1.60 12.92 -6.60
C VAL A 32 1.18 11.63 -5.91
N VAL A 33 -0.06 11.19 -6.13
CA VAL A 33 -0.60 9.95 -5.53
C VAL A 33 0.15 8.73 -6.07
N MET A 34 0.42 8.67 -7.37
CA MET A 34 1.17 7.56 -7.97
C MET A 34 2.60 7.47 -7.45
N LYS A 35 3.25 8.61 -7.22
CA LYS A 35 4.56 8.65 -6.57
C LYS A 35 4.49 8.08 -5.14
N HIS A 36 3.50 8.51 -4.35
CA HIS A 36 3.33 8.05 -2.98
C HIS A 36 2.98 6.55 -2.91
N VAL A 37 2.15 6.04 -3.83
CA VAL A 37 1.83 4.60 -3.93
C VAL A 37 3.09 3.81 -4.26
N ARG A 38 3.93 4.25 -5.19
CA ARG A 38 5.22 3.60 -5.48
C ARG A 38 6.14 3.58 -4.27
N GLU A 39 6.31 4.71 -3.60
CA GLU A 39 7.11 4.80 -2.37
C GLU A 39 6.62 3.84 -1.28
N LEU A 40 5.30 3.62 -1.18
CA LEU A 40 4.74 2.61 -0.28
C LEU A 40 5.04 1.18 -0.75
N LEU A 41 4.87 0.88 -2.03
CA LEU A 41 5.13 -0.46 -2.58
C LEU A 41 6.60 -0.87 -2.51
N ASP A 42 7.52 0.11 -2.54
CA ASP A 42 8.97 -0.09 -2.41
C ASP A 42 9.42 -0.38 -0.96
N LEU A 43 8.50 -0.31 0.03
CA LEU A 43 8.82 -0.67 1.41
C LEU A 43 9.08 -2.17 1.54
N ASP A 44 10.10 -2.52 2.34
CA ASP A 44 10.42 -3.91 2.67
C ASP A 44 9.49 -4.42 3.80
N PRO A 45 8.56 -5.36 3.52
CA PRO A 45 7.64 -5.89 4.52
C PRO A 45 8.34 -6.58 5.68
N HIS A 46 9.54 -7.16 5.47
CA HIS A 46 10.30 -7.82 6.53
C HIS A 46 10.89 -6.80 7.50
N GLN A 47 11.40 -5.67 6.99
CA GLN A 47 11.90 -4.59 7.84
C GLN A 47 10.75 -3.89 8.58
N GLU A 48 9.62 -3.66 7.93
CA GLU A 48 8.48 -2.97 8.54
C GLU A 48 7.74 -3.83 9.57
N SER A 49 7.65 -5.15 9.36
CA SER A 49 7.10 -6.08 10.36
C SER A 49 7.91 -6.12 11.65
N SER A 50 9.22 -5.85 11.57
CA SER A 50 10.13 -5.91 12.72
C SER A 50 10.04 -4.67 13.64
N LYS A 51 9.37 -3.59 13.20
CA LYS A 51 9.35 -2.31 13.91
C LYS A 51 8.20 -2.18 14.92
N HIS A 52 7.14 -3.00 14.85
CA HIS A 52 5.95 -2.81 15.70
C HIS A 52 5.13 -4.09 15.96
N ASP A 53 4.53 -4.15 17.17
CA ASP A 53 3.39 -4.96 17.66
C ASP A 53 3.02 -6.21 16.82
N PRO A 54 3.07 -7.44 17.38
CA PRO A 54 2.85 -8.71 16.65
C PRO A 54 1.54 -8.79 15.84
N LYS A 55 0.55 -7.93 16.14
CA LYS A 55 -0.69 -7.80 15.36
C LYS A 55 -0.50 -7.27 13.93
N ILE A 56 0.64 -6.63 13.64
CA ILE A 56 0.95 -6.05 12.33
C ILE A 56 1.69 -7.04 11.42
N GLU A 57 2.31 -8.09 11.98
CA GLU A 57 3.03 -9.12 11.22
C GLU A 57 2.14 -9.79 10.18
N THR A 58 0.89 -10.12 10.51
CA THR A 58 -0.04 -10.74 9.55
C THR A 58 -0.34 -9.82 8.37
N MET A 59 -0.46 -8.51 8.60
CA MET A 59 -0.69 -7.54 7.53
C MET A 59 0.51 -7.51 6.56
N TRP A 60 1.73 -7.41 7.07
CA TRP A 60 2.94 -7.41 6.24
C TRP A 60 3.20 -8.75 5.55
N ALA A 61 2.84 -9.87 6.17
CA ALA A 61 2.89 -11.19 5.53
C ALA A 61 1.94 -11.26 4.32
N VAL A 62 0.73 -10.70 4.44
CA VAL A 62 -0.22 -10.59 3.33
C VAL A 62 0.34 -9.67 2.24
N VAL A 63 0.88 -8.49 2.60
CA VAL A 63 1.52 -7.58 1.63
C VAL A 63 2.66 -8.28 0.88
N SER A 64 3.55 -8.98 1.60
CA SER A 64 4.65 -9.75 1.01
C SER A 64 4.18 -10.86 0.06
N ALA A 65 3.03 -11.49 0.34
CA ALA A 65 2.46 -12.50 -0.54
C ALA A 65 1.95 -11.92 -1.87
N PHE A 66 1.48 -10.67 -1.87
CA PHE A 66 0.97 -9.98 -3.06
C PHE A 66 2.02 -9.15 -3.80
N ASN A 67 3.16 -8.82 -3.18
CA ASN A 67 4.30 -8.12 -3.80
C ASN A 67 5.26 -9.07 -4.59
N LYS A 68 4.78 -10.22 -5.09
CA LYS A 68 5.60 -11.20 -5.84
C LYS A 68 5.43 -11.08 -7.34
#